data_AF-A0A0G0R884-F1
#
_entry.id   AF-A0A0G0R884-F1
#
_cell.length_a   1.000
_cell.length_b   1.000
_cell.length_c   1.000
_cell.angle_alpha   90.00
_cell.angle_beta   90.00
_cell.angle_gamma   90.00
#
_symmetry.space_group_name_H-M   'P 1'
#
loop_
_entity.id
_entity.type
_entity.pdbx_description
1 polymer ?
#
loop_
_entity_poly.entity_id
_entity_poly.type
_entity_poly.pdbx_seq_one_letter_code
_entity_poly.pdbx_strand_id
1 'polypeptide(L)'
;MAKDHLNREQYSFVAAAMAGRIKIFLNQKFIDSKNIPPAVYDAALGLFDSALECVLQPIPEEPIKNSEDYAVVAYFMRRSNIVGRQDNRIKLDGLICHYRQLIASLKIERVLDNAHEIEEFKNLENFFSMLAAQGEQDRYDDHMSRHCHLSDDEQ
;
A
#
# COMPACT_ATOMS: atom_id res chain seq x y z
N MET A 1 14.92 6.10 17.32
CA MET A 1 14.64 6.93 16.13
C MET A 1 13.15 7.00 15.98
N ALA A 2 12.57 8.19 15.95
CA ALA A 2 11.14 8.32 15.69
C ALA A 2 10.87 7.74 14.30
N LYS A 3 9.98 6.75 14.20
CA LYS A 3 9.44 6.33 12.92
C LYS A 3 8.52 7.46 12.50
N ASP A 4 8.97 8.29 11.55
CA ASP A 4 8.08 9.28 10.95
C ASP A 4 7.00 8.49 10.19
N HIS A 5 5.82 8.41 10.79
CA HIS A 5 4.64 7.83 10.16
C HIS A 5 4.38 8.60 8.87
N LEU A 6 4.17 7.87 7.77
CA LEU A 6 3.88 8.50 6.49
C LEU A 6 2.54 9.23 6.64
N ASN A 7 2.51 10.51 6.29
CA ASN A 7 1.24 11.21 6.21
C ASN A 7 0.45 10.70 4.99
N ARG A 8 -0.86 11.01 4.94
CA ARG A 8 -1.75 10.45 3.90
C ARG A 8 -1.29 10.71 2.46
N GLU A 9 -0.74 11.88 2.22
CA GLU A 9 -0.28 12.27 0.89
C GLU A 9 0.98 11.49 0.49
N GLN A 10 1.84 11.21 1.48
CA GLN A 10 3.05 10.43 1.29
C GLN A 10 2.74 8.96 0.99
N TYR A 11 1.78 8.31 1.66
CA TYR A 11 1.44 6.92 1.34
C TYR A 11 0.85 6.80 -0.08
N SER A 12 -0.05 7.72 -0.47
CA SER A 12 -0.68 7.70 -1.80
C SER A 12 0.37 7.85 -2.91
N PHE A 13 1.31 8.78 -2.71
CA PHE A 13 2.43 8.97 -3.63
C PHE A 13 3.32 7.72 -3.72
N VAL A 14 3.71 7.15 -2.57
CA VAL A 14 4.53 5.93 -2.52
C VAL A 14 3.83 4.77 -3.21
N ALA A 15 2.52 4.60 -2.96
CA ALA A 15 1.72 3.56 -3.59
C ALA A 15 1.64 3.73 -5.11
N ALA A 16 1.37 4.94 -5.60
CA ALA A 16 1.32 5.22 -7.03
C ALA A 16 2.68 4.98 -7.70
N ALA A 17 3.77 5.41 -7.06
CA ALA A 17 5.13 5.19 -7.54
C ALA A 17 5.45 3.70 -7.63
N MET A 18 5.17 2.93 -6.57
CA MET A 18 5.41 1.48 -6.53
C MET A 18 4.59 0.74 -7.58
N ALA A 19 3.29 1.00 -7.68
CA ALA A 19 2.44 0.41 -8.71
C ALA A 19 2.99 0.65 -10.12
N GLY A 20 3.35 1.90 -10.42
CA GLY A 20 3.94 2.27 -11.71
C GLY A 20 5.25 1.53 -12.01
N ARG A 21 6.15 1.39 -11.03
CA ARG A 21 7.43 0.68 -11.22
C ARG A 21 7.25 -0.82 -11.37
N ILE A 22 6.41 -1.45 -10.56
CA ILE A 22 6.13 -2.89 -10.67
C ILE A 22 5.49 -3.19 -12.02
N LYS A 23 4.57 -2.35 -12.50
CA LYS A 23 3.97 -2.48 -13.84
C LYS A 23 5.02 -2.41 -14.96
N ILE A 24 6.01 -1.53 -14.85
CA ILE A 24 7.13 -1.48 -15.80
C ILE A 24 7.91 -2.79 -15.78
N PHE A 25 8.25 -3.31 -14.60
CA PHE A 25 8.98 -4.57 -14.46
C PHE A 25 8.21 -5.75 -15.06
N LEU A 26 6.90 -5.84 -14.81
CA LEU A 26 6.02 -6.86 -15.37
C LEU A 26 5.98 -6.81 -16.90
N ASN A 27 5.90 -5.62 -17.49
CA ASN A 27 5.88 -5.43 -18.93
C ASN A 27 7.22 -5.78 -19.58
N GLN A 28 8.33 -5.43 -18.93
CA GLN A 28 9.68 -5.69 -19.40
C GLN A 28 10.17 -7.12 -19.07
N LYS A 29 9.47 -7.82 -18.18
CA LYS A 29 9.89 -9.08 -17.56
C LYS A 29 11.28 -9.00 -16.94
N PHE A 30 11.62 -7.83 -16.39
CA PHE A 30 12.93 -7.57 -15.81
C PHE A 30 12.79 -6.57 -14.66
N ILE A 31 13.38 -6.91 -13.52
CA ILE A 31 13.53 -6.00 -12.38
C ILE A 31 14.83 -5.23 -12.58
N ASP A 32 14.69 -3.92 -12.75
CA ASP A 32 15.82 -2.98 -12.71
C ASP A 32 15.69 -2.14 -11.43
N SER A 33 16.52 -2.47 -10.44
CA SER A 33 16.49 -1.85 -9.11
C SER A 33 16.68 -0.33 -9.16
N LYS A 34 17.34 0.20 -10.20
CA LYS A 34 17.60 1.65 -10.34
C LYS A 34 16.36 2.43 -10.71
N ASN A 35 15.30 1.76 -11.18
CA ASN A 35 14.04 2.41 -11.52
C ASN A 35 13.17 2.74 -10.31
N ILE A 36 13.50 2.27 -9.10
CA ILE A 36 12.81 2.66 -7.87
C ILE A 36 13.70 3.63 -7.08
N PRO A 37 13.27 4.88 -6.82
CA PRO A 37 14.01 5.78 -5.94
C PRO A 37 14.16 5.19 -4.53
N PRO A 38 15.34 5.30 -3.88
CA PRO A 38 15.57 4.71 -2.55
C PRO A 38 14.52 5.12 -1.51
N ALA A 39 14.11 6.38 -1.50
CA ALA A 39 13.09 6.88 -0.59
C ALA A 39 11.71 6.22 -0.78
N VAL A 40 11.33 5.90 -2.03
CA VAL A 40 10.08 5.19 -2.33
C VAL A 40 10.16 3.75 -1.82
N TYR A 41 11.34 3.13 -1.96
CA TYR A 41 11.59 1.78 -1.48
C TYR A 41 11.49 1.68 0.03
N ASP A 42 12.21 2.56 0.74
CA ASP A 42 12.26 2.55 2.20
C ASP A 42 10.89 2.93 2.79
N ALA A 43 10.15 3.84 2.16
CA ALA A 43 8.78 4.14 2.55
C ALA A 43 7.82 2.96 2.32
N ALA A 44 7.93 2.24 1.20
CA ALA A 44 7.11 1.06 0.93
C ALA A 44 7.39 -0.08 1.94
N LEU A 45 8.66 -0.29 2.30
CA LEU A 45 9.02 -1.22 3.38
C LEU A 45 8.46 -0.75 4.73
N GLY A 46 8.61 0.54 5.05
CA GLY A 46 8.09 1.15 6.26
C GLY A 46 6.56 0.99 6.40
N LEU A 47 5.83 1.09 5.30
CA LEU A 47 4.38 0.86 5.27
C LEU A 47 4.01 -0.57 5.66
N PHE A 48 4.74 -1.59 5.19
CA PHE A 48 4.52 -2.97 5.62
C PHE A 48 5.03 -3.25 7.04
N ASP A 49 6.14 -2.64 7.47
CA ASP A 49 6.64 -2.74 8.84
C ASP A 49 5.64 -2.17 9.85
N SER A 50 5.08 -0.98 9.57
CA SER A 50 4.01 -0.37 10.35
C SER A 50 2.76 -1.25 10.35
N ALA A 51 2.45 -1.87 9.20
CA ALA A 51 1.33 -2.80 9.14
C ALA A 51 1.55 -4.01 10.07
N LEU A 52 2.73 -4.65 10.05
CA LEU A 52 3.06 -5.79 10.92
C LEU A 52 2.93 -5.45 12.41
N GLU A 53 3.41 -4.28 12.83
CA GLU A 53 3.34 -3.84 14.23
C GLU A 53 1.89 -3.75 14.73
N CYS A 54 0.98 -3.36 13.84
CA CYS A 54 -0.41 -3.17 14.18
C CYS A 54 -1.28 -4.41 13.91
N VAL A 55 -0.81 -5.45 13.21
CA VAL A 55 -1.48 -6.78 13.14
C VAL A 55 -1.78 -7.34 14.53
N LEU A 56 -1.03 -6.88 15.54
CA LEU A 56 -1.24 -7.25 16.92
C LEU A 56 -2.43 -6.54 17.61
N GLN A 57 -2.95 -5.47 17.01
CA GLN A 57 -4.03 -4.64 17.53
C GLN A 57 -5.41 -5.05 16.97
N PRO A 58 -6.50 -4.80 17.73
CA PRO A 58 -7.86 -4.99 17.23
C PRO A 58 -8.09 -4.19 15.95
N ILE A 59 -8.63 -4.84 14.91
CA ILE A 59 -8.92 -4.17 13.64
C ILE A 59 -10.20 -3.34 13.82
N PRO A 60 -10.17 -2.03 13.51
CA PRO A 60 -11.37 -1.19 13.56
C PRO A 60 -12.42 -1.67 12.56
N GLU A 61 -13.70 -1.70 12.98
CA GLU A 61 -14.82 -2.15 12.14
C GLU A 61 -15.18 -1.14 11.04
N GLU A 62 -14.77 0.12 11.20
CA GLU A 62 -14.95 1.20 10.23
C GLU A 62 -13.61 1.62 9.60
N PRO A 63 -13.61 2.05 8.33
CA PRO A 63 -12.42 2.70 7.75
C PRO A 63 -12.11 3.95 8.58
N ILE A 64 -11.03 3.92 9.36
CA ILE A 64 -10.68 5.03 10.25
C ILE A 64 -10.34 6.23 9.36
N LYS A 65 -11.21 7.24 9.39
CA LYS A 65 -11.04 8.55 8.73
C LYS A 65 -9.80 9.33 9.19
N ASN A 66 -9.04 8.83 10.17
CA ASN A 66 -7.87 9.43 10.80
C ASN A 66 -6.80 8.38 11.13
N SER A 67 -5.83 8.27 10.23
CA SER A 67 -4.42 7.89 10.48
C SER A 67 -4.17 6.70 11.39
N GLU A 68 -3.94 5.54 10.77
CA GLU A 68 -2.82 4.66 11.11
C GLU A 68 -2.55 3.83 9.84
N ASP A 69 -1.35 3.93 9.27
CA ASP A 69 -0.94 3.30 8.00
C ASP A 69 -1.37 1.82 7.91
N TYR A 70 -1.46 1.15 9.05
CA TYR A 70 -1.95 -0.22 9.19
C TYR A 70 -3.41 -0.44 8.79
N ALA A 71 -4.36 0.40 9.25
CA ALA A 71 -5.78 0.15 9.02
C ALA A 71 -6.10 0.17 7.52
N VAL A 72 -5.40 1.04 6.79
CA VAL A 72 -5.46 1.17 5.33
C VAL A 72 -4.86 -0.08 4.67
N VAL A 73 -3.65 -0.50 5.04
CA VAL A 73 -3.00 -1.69 4.46
C VAL A 73 -3.78 -2.98 4.71
N ALA A 74 -4.22 -3.22 5.95
CA ALA A 74 -5.01 -4.38 6.33
C ALA A 74 -6.37 -4.42 5.62
N TYR A 75 -7.00 -3.26 5.41
CA TYR A 75 -8.22 -3.12 4.63
C TYR A 75 -8.00 -3.48 3.15
N PHE A 76 -6.95 -2.96 2.52
CA PHE A 76 -6.66 -3.24 1.11
C PHE A 76 -6.26 -4.69 0.84
N MET A 77 -5.50 -5.31 1.76
CA MET A 77 -5.15 -6.72 1.66
C MET A 77 -6.37 -7.66 1.75
N ARG A 78 -7.42 -7.28 2.48
CA ARG A 78 -8.70 -8.01 2.50
C ARG A 78 -9.50 -7.80 1.22
N ARG A 79 -9.37 -6.65 0.57
CA ARG A 79 -10.07 -6.32 -0.68
C ARG A 79 -9.39 -6.82 -1.94
N SER A 80 -8.08 -7.09 -1.92
CA SER A 80 -7.34 -7.63 -3.07
C SER A 80 -7.66 -9.11 -3.37
N ASN A 81 -8.75 -9.66 -2.82
CA ASN A 81 -9.23 -11.04 -3.00
C ASN A 81 -8.29 -12.16 -2.54
N ILE A 82 -7.18 -11.84 -1.86
CA ILE A 82 -6.22 -12.85 -1.39
C ILE A 82 -6.62 -13.43 -0.03
N VAL A 83 -7.28 -12.64 0.81
CA VAL A 83 -7.82 -13.07 2.10
C VAL A 83 -9.34 -12.93 2.03
N GLY A 84 -10.06 -14.06 1.95
CA GLY A 84 -11.52 -14.06 1.95
C GLY A 84 -12.11 -13.27 3.13
N ARG A 85 -13.34 -12.76 2.98
CA ARG A 85 -14.07 -11.94 3.99
C ARG A 85 -14.18 -12.56 5.38
N GLN A 86 -13.94 -13.87 5.51
CA GLN A 86 -13.82 -14.58 6.77
C GLN A 86 -12.50 -15.34 6.74
N ASP A 87 -11.43 -14.82 7.36
CA ASP A 87 -10.50 -15.60 8.19
C ASP A 87 -9.12 -14.98 8.49
N ASN A 88 -8.73 -15.23 9.74
CA ASN A 88 -7.41 -15.39 10.37
C ASN A 88 -6.33 -14.31 10.19
N ARG A 89 -6.07 -13.62 11.31
CA ARG A 89 -4.90 -12.77 11.59
C ARG A 89 -3.57 -13.39 11.14
N ILE A 90 -3.41 -14.71 11.26
CA ILE A 90 -2.23 -15.46 10.80
C ILE A 90 -2.04 -15.38 9.27
N LYS A 91 -3.14 -15.42 8.50
CA LYS A 91 -3.08 -15.29 7.03
C LYS A 91 -2.73 -13.86 6.61
N LEU A 92 -3.23 -12.87 7.33
CA LEU A 92 -2.91 -11.46 7.09
C LEU A 92 -1.44 -11.16 7.40
N ASP A 93 -0.95 -11.63 8.55
CA ASP A 93 0.47 -11.53 8.95
C ASP A 93 1.40 -12.15 7.90
N GLY A 94 1.07 -13.37 7.46
CA GLY A 94 1.82 -14.07 6.40
C GLY A 94 1.83 -13.31 5.07
N LEU A 95 0.69 -12.70 4.70
CA LEU A 95 0.59 -11.91 3.47
C LEU A 95 1.41 -10.61 3.54
N ILE A 96 1.37 -9.90 4.68
CA ILE A 96 2.19 -8.69 4.89
C ILE A 96 3.67 -9.05 4.84
N CYS A 97 4.08 -10.11 5.53
CA CYS A 97 5.46 -10.60 5.49
C CYS A 97 5.89 -10.96 4.06
N HIS A 98 5.02 -11.63 3.31
CA HIS A 98 5.29 -12.01 1.92
C HIS A 98 5.45 -10.80 1.00
N TYR A 99 4.54 -9.81 1.07
CA TYR A 99 4.64 -8.58 0.27
C TYR A 99 5.86 -7.75 0.62
N ARG A 100 6.21 -7.68 1.91
CA ARG A 100 7.44 -7.06 2.37
C ARG A 100 8.68 -7.74 1.79
N GLN A 101 8.69 -9.07 1.71
CA GLN A 101 9.78 -9.83 1.09
C GLN A 101 9.86 -9.62 -0.42
N LEU A 102 8.72 -9.58 -1.12
CA LEU A 102 8.67 -9.25 -2.54
C LEU A 102 9.24 -7.86 -2.80
N ILE A 103 8.85 -6.86 -2.01
CA ILE A 103 9.46 -5.53 -2.06
C ILE A 103 10.95 -5.63 -1.84
N ALA A 104 11.40 -6.31 -0.77
CA ALA A 104 12.82 -6.47 -0.48
C ALA A 104 13.61 -7.14 -1.63
N SER A 105 12.96 -7.99 -2.42
CA SER A 105 13.56 -8.64 -3.58
C SER A 105 13.78 -7.71 -4.79
N LEU A 106 13.06 -6.58 -4.87
CA LEU A 106 13.19 -5.61 -5.96
C LEU A 106 14.56 -4.89 -6.00
N LYS A 107 15.34 -4.98 -4.90
CA LYS A 107 16.74 -4.53 -4.85
C LYS A 107 17.68 -5.38 -5.69
N ILE A 108 17.25 -6.56 -6.13
CA ILE A 108 18.08 -7.50 -6.89
C ILE A 108 17.66 -7.44 -8.36
N GLU A 109 18.56 -6.97 -9.22
CA GLU A 109 18.33 -6.94 -10.68
C GLU A 109 18.23 -8.37 -11.22
N ARG A 110 17.14 -8.70 -11.92
CA ARG A 110 16.91 -10.06 -12.45
C ARG A 110 15.78 -10.12 -13.46
N VAL A 111 15.78 -11.17 -14.27
CA VAL A 111 14.69 -11.52 -15.18
C VAL A 111 13.52 -12.13 -14.38
N LEU A 112 12.30 -11.80 -14.77
CA LEU A 112 11.07 -12.43 -14.30
C LEU A 112 10.66 -13.53 -15.29
N ASP A 113 11.14 -14.75 -15.07
CA ASP A 113 10.90 -15.91 -15.94
C ASP A 113 9.91 -16.93 -15.34
N ASN A 114 9.62 -16.82 -14.05
CA ASN A 114 8.70 -17.70 -13.33
C ASN A 114 7.26 -17.17 -13.38
N ALA A 115 6.32 -17.97 -13.89
CA ALA A 115 4.90 -17.61 -13.98
C ALA A 115 4.25 -17.35 -12.62
N HIS A 116 4.65 -18.08 -11.58
CA HIS A 116 4.14 -17.89 -10.22
C HIS A 116 4.59 -16.53 -9.67
N GLU A 117 5.86 -16.21 -9.83
CA GLU A 117 6.44 -14.94 -9.40
C GLU A 117 5.84 -13.74 -10.14
N ILE A 118 5.61 -13.88 -11.45
CA ILE A 118 4.91 -12.86 -12.25
C ILE A 118 3.52 -12.59 -11.66
N GLU A 119 2.80 -13.63 -11.23
CA GLU A 119 1.49 -13.48 -10.60
C GLU A 119 1.58 -12.81 -9.23
N GLU A 120 2.59 -13.15 -8.42
CA GLU A 120 2.87 -12.47 -7.15
C GLU A 120 3.13 -10.96 -7.34
N PHE A 121 3.93 -10.59 -8.35
CA PHE A 121 4.17 -9.18 -8.67
C PHE A 121 2.94 -8.46 -9.21
N LYS A 122 2.05 -9.13 -9.96
CA LYS A 122 0.75 -8.54 -10.34
C LYS A 122 -0.14 -8.30 -9.13
N ASN A 123 -0.17 -9.24 -8.19
CA ASN A 123 -0.93 -9.09 -6.95
C ASN A 123 -0.40 -7.92 -6.11
N LEU A 124 0.92 -7.75 -6.07
CA LEU A 124 1.57 -6.63 -5.41
C LEU A 124 1.30 -5.29 -6.13
N GLU A 125 1.36 -5.27 -7.46
CA GLU A 125 1.01 -4.10 -8.28
C GLU A 125 -0.44 -3.68 -8.05
N ASN A 126 -1.38 -4.63 -8.10
CA ASN A 126 -2.79 -4.38 -7.86
C ASN A 126 -3.03 -3.84 -6.44
N PHE A 127 -2.35 -4.39 -5.43
CA PHE A 127 -2.40 -3.86 -4.06
C PHE A 127 -2.01 -2.38 -4.00
N PHE A 128 -0.87 -2.01 -4.59
CA PHE A 128 -0.43 -0.61 -4.60
C PHE A 128 -1.33 0.30 -5.44
N SER A 129 -1.87 -0.20 -6.56
CA SER A 129 -2.83 0.53 -7.38
C SER A 129 -4.12 0.84 -6.63
N MET A 130 -4.66 -0.14 -5.88
CA MET A 130 -5.82 0.06 -5.02
C MET A 130 -5.54 1.04 -3.88
N LEU A 131 -4.37 0.92 -3.24
CA LEU A 131 -3.94 1.82 -2.18
C LEU A 131 -3.80 3.27 -2.68
N ALA A 132 -3.22 3.47 -3.87
CA ALA A 132 -3.08 4.78 -4.49
C ALA A 132 -4.44 5.42 -4.79
N ALA A 133 -5.36 4.64 -5.37
CA ALA A 133 -6.71 5.10 -5.72
C ALA A 133 -7.50 5.55 -4.48
N GLN A 134 -7.37 4.84 -3.36
CA GLN A 134 -8.00 5.25 -2.11
C GLN A 134 -7.43 6.56 -1.57
N GLY A 135 -6.10 6.72 -1.60
CA GLY A 135 -5.49 7.97 -1.15
C GLY A 135 -5.93 9.17 -1.98
N GLU A 136 -6.23 8.97 -3.26
CA GLU A 136 -6.80 10.02 -4.10
C GLU A 136 -8.28 10.30 -3.77
N GLN A 137 -9.08 9.26 -3.51
CA GLN A 137 -10.46 9.41 -3.08
C GLN A 137 -10.56 10.15 -1.74
N ASP A 138 -9.70 9.82 -0.78
CA ASP A 138 -9.67 10.48 0.53
C ASP A 138 -9.35 11.98 0.40
N ARG A 139 -8.41 12.35 -0.50
CA ARG A 139 -8.11 13.76 -0.81
C ARG A 139 -9.32 14.49 -1.37
N TYR A 140 -10.04 13.84 -2.30
CA TYR A 140 -11.24 14.41 -2.90
C TYR A 140 -12.33 14.66 -1.84
N ASP A 141 -12.58 13.68 -0.96
CA ASP A 141 -13.58 13.78 0.11
C ASP A 141 -13.21 14.87 1.14
N ASP A 142 -11.93 15.03 1.48
CA ASP A 142 -11.44 16.10 2.36
C ASP A 142 -11.60 17.48 1.71
N HIS A 143 -11.30 17.60 0.42
CA HIS A 143 -11.45 18.86 -0.33
C HIS A 143 -12.93 19.28 -0.40
N MET A 144 -13.83 18.35 -0.69
CA MET A 144 -15.27 18.62 -0.73
C MET A 144 -15.84 18.96 0.65
N SER A 145 -15.38 18.31 1.72
CA SER A 145 -15.82 18.60 3.09
C SER A 145 -15.43 20.01 3.56
N ARG A 146 -14.24 20.49 3.16
CA ARG A 146 -13.79 21.86 3.44
C ARG A 146 -14.56 22.92 2.66
N HIS A 147 -14.97 22.61 1.43
CA HIS A 147 -15.78 23.52 0.62
C HIS A 147 -17.25 23.61 1.10
N CYS A 148 -17.82 22.54 1.65
CA CYS A 148 -19.17 22.59 2.22
C CYS A 148 -19.23 23.43 3.51
N HIS A 149 -18.20 23.42 4.37
CA HIS A 149 -18.20 24.22 5.61
C HIS A 149 -18.01 25.73 5.40
N LEU A 150 -17.47 26.15 4.26
CA LEU A 150 -17.35 27.58 3.92
C LEU A 150 -18.65 28.18 3.35
N SER A 151 -19.67 27.35 3.13
CA SER A 151 -20.95 27.79 2.55
C SER A 151 -22.03 28.07 3.61
N ASP A 152 -21.81 27.63 4.86
CA ASP A 152 -22.79 27.76 5.95
C ASP A 152 -22.53 28.98 6.87
N ASP A 153 -21.40 29.66 6.73
CA ASP A 153 -21.02 30.84 7.53
C ASP A 153 -21.32 32.20 6.84
N GLU A 154 -21.94 32.21 5.66
CA GLU A 154 -22.33 33.44 4.93
C GLU A 154 -23.86 33.70 4.84
N GLN A 155 -24.63 33.41 5.89
CA GLN A 155 -26.04 33.84 5.99
C GLN A 155 -26.38 34.59 7.27
#